data_AF-A0AAI8VEU0-F1
#
_entry.id   AF-A0AAI8VEU0-F1
#
_cell.length_a   1.000
_cell.length_b   1.000
_cell.length_c   1.000
_cell.angle_alpha   90.00
_cell.angle_beta   90.00
_cell.angle_gamma   90.00
#
_symmetry.space_group_name_H-M   'P 1'
#
loop_
_entity.id
_entity.type
_entity.pdbx_description
1 polymer ?
#
loop_
_entity_poly.entity_id
_entity_poly.type
_entity_poly.pdbx_seq_one_letter_code
_entity_poly.pdbx_strand_id
1 'polypeptide(L)'
;METFKCDAITSDRDGRNPAGWHPMLLEDPTLRQDEIEKAFRAISLHFFIKPVVARIGTHIPNGRRVQVFEDVFAETPSLEADSTVSNPRGKPKTPFSEPRDASKSNAQLIDCLALAADLDAKKAFAIRGQIAWGGRLGRDHTLADVPKHYVRDRLLDYINTQLPEDQRDAVRRAVFPEFSPSELAEYSALVAGEGEDQDKDEDDKEADSRPRKTQSRPNKTQSRLDVLGPEHKKLAARVLGNRAVKSMQELEGVLQQGMALDEIDQDIDLGPRPHSGIRDYDYPEPIYRSGQTSIDRDCDQIRAMIARFTRCGSEWAVDKFRLALDGISHAQLMGFLQRRGSSEGSKMTVYQLPWEFFKKRELLGLPLEGSVGSPALKERDGNRGKKRASGGGEGGKGTGKRTKIT
;
A
#
# COMPACT_ATOMS: atom_id res chain seq x y z
N MET A 1 -27.73 -22.84 4.43
CA MET A 1 -27.26 -22.29 3.15
C MET A 1 -28.06 -21.02 2.91
N GLU A 2 -27.52 -19.87 3.28
CA GLU A 2 -28.15 -18.58 2.99
C GLU A 2 -27.82 -18.20 1.56
N THR A 3 -28.86 -18.01 0.74
CA THR A 3 -28.74 -17.66 -0.68
C THR A 3 -28.32 -16.21 -0.83
N PHE A 4 -27.23 -15.99 -1.57
CA PHE A 4 -26.72 -14.67 -1.94
C PHE A 4 -27.70 -14.02 -2.93
N LYS A 5 -28.46 -13.00 -2.50
CA LYS A 5 -29.37 -12.26 -3.38
C LYS A 5 -28.61 -11.16 -4.11
N CYS A 6 -28.44 -11.31 -5.43
CA CYS A 6 -27.95 -10.27 -6.32
C CYS A 6 -29.13 -9.49 -6.93
N ASP A 7 -29.54 -8.38 -6.30
CA ASP A 7 -30.65 -7.54 -6.75
C ASP A 7 -30.25 -6.44 -7.76
N ALA A 8 -29.09 -6.53 -8.41
CA ALA A 8 -28.49 -5.42 -9.15
C ALA A 8 -28.37 -5.63 -10.67
N ILE A 9 -29.44 -6.02 -11.37
CA ILE A 9 -29.52 -5.88 -12.84
C ILE A 9 -30.97 -5.59 -13.25
N THR A 10 -31.44 -4.34 -13.14
CA THR A 10 -32.57 -3.87 -13.97
C THR A 10 -32.42 -2.39 -14.32
N SER A 11 -32.66 -2.10 -15.60
CA SER A 11 -32.78 -0.80 -16.30
C SER A 11 -31.49 -0.09 -16.72
N ASP A 12 -31.21 -0.21 -18.02
CA ASP A 12 -30.46 0.76 -18.82
C ASP A 12 -31.45 1.83 -19.35
N ARG A 13 -31.01 3.09 -19.41
CA ARG A 13 -31.88 4.29 -19.54
C ARG A 13 -32.24 4.64 -20.99
N ASP A 14 -31.63 3.97 -21.97
CA ASP A 14 -31.85 4.25 -23.40
C ASP A 14 -32.82 3.30 -24.11
N GLY A 15 -33.47 2.38 -23.37
CA GLY A 15 -34.45 1.46 -23.94
C GLY A 15 -33.89 0.50 -25.01
N ARG A 16 -32.57 0.46 -25.19
CA ARG A 16 -31.91 -0.51 -26.06
C ARG A 16 -31.27 -1.57 -25.20
N ASN A 17 -31.85 -2.75 -25.29
CA ASN A 17 -31.35 -3.99 -24.73
C ASN A 17 -30.08 -4.43 -25.50
N PRO A 18 -28.87 -4.29 -24.94
CA PRO A 18 -27.64 -4.53 -25.68
C PRO A 18 -27.36 -6.02 -25.94
N ALA A 19 -28.21 -6.93 -25.43
CA ALA A 19 -28.00 -8.37 -25.57
C ALA A 19 -29.25 -9.17 -25.97
N GLY A 20 -30.32 -8.50 -26.44
CA GLY A 20 -31.50 -9.19 -26.99
C GLY A 20 -32.29 -10.03 -25.98
N TRP A 21 -32.22 -9.72 -24.68
CA TRP A 21 -32.96 -10.41 -23.62
C TRP A 21 -34.47 -10.20 -23.78
N HIS A 22 -35.21 -11.27 -24.04
CA HIS A 22 -36.66 -11.19 -24.21
C HIS A 22 -37.31 -10.78 -22.87
N PRO A 23 -38.23 -9.79 -22.82
CA PRO A 23 -38.88 -9.35 -21.57
C PRO A 23 -39.68 -10.43 -20.82
N MET A 24 -39.89 -11.61 -21.42
CA MET A 24 -40.60 -12.74 -20.80
C MET A 24 -39.75 -13.53 -19.79
N LEU A 25 -38.44 -13.29 -19.68
CA LEU A 25 -37.56 -14.01 -18.75
C LEU A 25 -37.49 -13.39 -17.35
N LEU A 26 -38.29 -12.34 -17.06
CA LEU A 26 -38.29 -11.65 -15.77
C LEU A 26 -39.16 -12.30 -14.69
N GLU A 27 -39.94 -13.34 -14.99
CA GLU A 27 -40.92 -13.89 -14.04
C GLU A 27 -40.45 -15.14 -13.28
N ASP A 28 -39.37 -15.81 -13.72
CA ASP A 28 -38.83 -17.00 -13.04
C ASP A 28 -37.47 -16.70 -12.38
N PRO A 29 -37.39 -16.66 -11.03
CA PRO A 29 -36.15 -16.43 -10.29
C PRO A 29 -35.05 -17.45 -10.58
N THR A 30 -35.42 -18.68 -10.95
CA THR A 30 -34.44 -19.76 -11.21
C THR A 30 -33.75 -19.58 -12.56
N LEU A 31 -34.51 -19.24 -13.61
CA LEU A 31 -33.97 -18.90 -14.93
C LEU A 31 -33.06 -17.67 -14.86
N ARG A 32 -33.43 -16.66 -14.06
CA ARG A 32 -32.58 -15.48 -13.84
C ARG A 32 -31.25 -15.86 -13.17
N GLN A 33 -31.27 -16.77 -12.19
CA GLN A 33 -30.05 -17.19 -11.52
C GLN A 33 -29.14 -18.01 -12.44
N ASP A 34 -29.70 -18.91 -13.25
CA ASP A 34 -28.94 -19.67 -14.24
C ASP A 34 -28.30 -18.77 -15.30
N GLU A 35 -29.01 -17.73 -15.76
CA GLU A 35 -28.48 -16.76 -16.72
C GLU A 35 -27.39 -15.86 -16.11
N ILE A 36 -27.54 -15.46 -14.84
CA ILE A 36 -26.51 -14.75 -14.07
C ILE A 36 -25.28 -15.64 -13.92
N GLU A 37 -25.44 -16.90 -13.51
CA GLU A 37 -24.34 -17.85 -13.37
C GLU A 37 -23.65 -18.10 -14.71
N LYS A 38 -24.40 -18.21 -15.80
CA LYS A 38 -23.85 -18.36 -17.15
C LYS A 38 -23.08 -17.12 -17.58
N ALA A 39 -23.57 -15.92 -17.28
CA ALA A 39 -22.86 -14.66 -17.53
C ALA A 39 -21.57 -14.56 -16.68
N PHE A 40 -21.63 -14.93 -15.40
CA PHE A 40 -20.47 -14.97 -14.51
C PHE A 40 -19.41 -15.96 -15.00
N ARG A 41 -19.82 -17.15 -15.48
CA ARG A 41 -18.91 -18.14 -16.08
C ARG A 41 -18.28 -17.65 -17.38
N ALA A 42 -18.92 -16.73 -18.10
CA ALA A 42 -18.39 -16.14 -19.33
C ALA A 42 -17.38 -15.00 -19.06
N ILE A 43 -17.34 -14.44 -17.85
CA ILE A 43 -16.34 -13.44 -17.46
C ILE A 43 -15.01 -14.16 -17.22
N SER A 44 -13.97 -13.81 -17.97
CA SER A 44 -12.64 -14.34 -17.71
C SER A 44 -12.20 -13.98 -16.29
N LEU A 45 -11.73 -14.98 -15.55
CA LEU A 45 -11.29 -14.86 -14.16
C LEU A 45 -10.28 -13.71 -13.99
N HIS A 46 -9.46 -13.44 -15.01
CA HIS A 46 -8.54 -12.30 -15.02
C HIS A 46 -9.23 -10.94 -14.86
N PHE A 47 -10.38 -10.74 -15.52
CA PHE A 47 -11.17 -9.52 -15.43
C PHE A 47 -11.98 -9.43 -14.13
N PHE A 48 -12.26 -10.56 -13.49
CA PHE A 48 -12.95 -10.63 -12.20
C PHE A 48 -11.99 -10.42 -11.01
N ILE A 49 -10.82 -11.03 -11.04
CA ILE A 49 -9.82 -10.97 -9.96
C ILE A 49 -9.31 -9.56 -9.73
N LYS A 50 -9.04 -8.80 -10.80
CA LYS A 50 -8.45 -7.45 -10.69
C LYS A 50 -9.35 -6.49 -9.88
N PRO A 51 -10.66 -6.38 -10.15
CA PRO A 51 -11.60 -5.65 -9.30
C PRO A 51 -11.67 -6.19 -7.86
N VAL A 52 -11.67 -7.51 -7.66
CA VAL A 52 -11.78 -8.13 -6.33
C VAL A 52 -10.54 -7.83 -5.47
N VAL A 53 -9.34 -7.98 -6.02
CA VAL A 53 -8.07 -7.64 -5.36
C VAL A 53 -8.04 -6.16 -5.01
N ALA A 54 -8.45 -5.29 -5.95
CA ALA A 54 -8.56 -3.85 -5.70
C ALA A 54 -9.55 -3.57 -4.56
N ARG A 55 -10.72 -4.21 -4.55
CA ARG A 55 -11.77 -4.07 -3.53
C ARG A 55 -11.29 -4.51 -2.14
N ILE A 56 -10.56 -5.62 -2.06
CA ILE A 56 -9.97 -6.10 -0.79
C ILE A 56 -8.91 -5.11 -0.30
N GLY A 57 -8.03 -4.66 -1.20
CA GLY A 57 -6.99 -3.67 -0.93
C GLY A 57 -7.52 -2.30 -0.52
N THR A 58 -8.73 -1.91 -0.92
CA THR A 58 -9.31 -0.62 -0.54
C THR A 58 -10.22 -0.70 0.68
N HIS A 59 -10.95 -1.80 0.88
CA HIS A 59 -12.05 -1.85 1.87
C HIS A 59 -11.82 -2.73 3.09
N ILE A 60 -10.89 -3.68 3.02
CA ILE A 60 -10.62 -4.55 4.16
C ILE A 60 -9.49 -3.93 5.00
N PRO A 61 -9.60 -3.87 6.34
CA PRO A 61 -8.49 -3.43 7.19
C PRO A 61 -7.24 -4.28 6.94
N ASN A 62 -6.03 -3.69 6.96
CA ASN A 62 -4.79 -4.39 6.63
C ASN A 62 -4.61 -5.72 7.38
N GLY A 63 -5.01 -5.80 8.66
CA GLY A 63 -4.93 -7.03 9.45
C GLY A 63 -5.93 -8.13 9.06
N ARG A 64 -6.91 -7.84 8.19
CA ARG A 64 -7.93 -8.78 7.71
C ARG A 64 -7.89 -9.04 6.21
N ARG A 65 -7.14 -8.24 5.44
CA ARG A 65 -7.07 -8.35 3.96
C ARG A 65 -6.75 -9.76 3.53
N VAL A 66 -5.86 -10.42 4.25
CA VAL A 66 -5.33 -11.69 3.79
C VAL A 66 -6.17 -12.86 4.21
N GLN A 67 -6.84 -12.79 5.35
CA GLN A 67 -7.94 -13.71 5.63
C GLN A 67 -9.02 -13.61 4.55
N VAL A 68 -9.40 -12.39 4.15
CA VAL A 68 -10.42 -12.21 3.10
C VAL A 68 -9.90 -12.68 1.73
N PHE A 69 -8.61 -12.52 1.43
CA PHE A 69 -8.02 -13.13 0.24
C PHE A 69 -8.07 -14.66 0.33
N GLU A 70 -7.64 -15.26 1.44
CA GLU A 70 -7.67 -16.70 1.63
C GLU A 70 -9.12 -17.24 1.55
N ASP A 71 -10.10 -16.57 2.16
CA ASP A 71 -11.52 -16.96 2.10
C ASP A 71 -12.09 -16.86 0.68
N VAL A 72 -11.80 -15.78 -0.05
CA VAL A 72 -12.29 -15.57 -1.43
C VAL A 72 -11.68 -16.57 -2.41
N PHE A 73 -10.40 -16.89 -2.23
CA PHE A 73 -9.68 -17.80 -3.13
C PHE A 73 -9.81 -19.27 -2.73
N ALA A 74 -10.13 -19.60 -1.48
CA ALA A 74 -10.43 -20.97 -1.03
C ALA A 74 -11.73 -21.52 -1.65
N GLU A 75 -12.70 -20.64 -1.92
CA GLU A 75 -13.97 -20.99 -2.59
C GLU A 75 -13.86 -20.96 -4.12
N THR A 76 -12.71 -20.53 -4.66
CA THR A 76 -12.47 -20.59 -6.11
C THR A 76 -12.04 -22.01 -6.44
N PRO A 77 -12.76 -22.75 -7.32
CA PRO A 77 -12.31 -24.06 -7.76
C PRO A 77 -10.88 -23.93 -8.24
N SER A 78 -9.97 -24.71 -7.65
CA SER A 78 -8.57 -24.75 -8.05
C SER A 78 -8.56 -24.95 -9.56
N LEU A 79 -8.28 -23.88 -10.30
CA LEU A 79 -7.96 -24.00 -11.71
C LEU A 79 -6.69 -24.82 -11.69
N GLU A 80 -6.81 -26.08 -12.10
CA GLU A 80 -5.69 -26.93 -12.50
C GLU A 80 -4.87 -26.08 -13.47
N ALA A 81 -3.89 -25.37 -12.93
CA ALA A 81 -3.01 -24.54 -13.71
C ALA A 81 -2.22 -25.52 -14.56
N ASP A 82 -2.39 -25.46 -15.86
CA ASP A 82 -1.50 -26.07 -16.85
C ASP A 82 -0.12 -25.39 -16.67
N SER A 83 0.62 -25.81 -15.64
CA SER A 83 1.88 -25.19 -15.21
C SER A 83 3.02 -25.69 -16.09
N THR A 84 2.92 -25.41 -17.39
CA THR A 84 4.04 -25.55 -18.34
C THR A 84 4.94 -24.32 -18.36
N VAL A 85 4.60 -23.27 -17.60
CA VAL A 85 5.46 -22.10 -17.41
C VAL A 85 6.64 -22.49 -16.52
N SER A 86 7.75 -22.83 -17.17
CA SER A 86 9.06 -23.06 -16.54
C SER A 86 9.39 -21.89 -15.62
N ASN A 87 9.36 -22.14 -14.30
CA ASN A 87 9.76 -21.14 -13.31
C ASN A 87 11.25 -20.83 -13.54
N PRO A 88 11.61 -19.61 -13.97
CA PRO A 88 13.01 -19.27 -14.27
C PRO A 88 13.92 -19.35 -13.03
N ARG A 89 13.35 -19.50 -11.82
CA ARG A 89 14.05 -19.72 -10.55
C ARG A 89 13.87 -21.13 -10.01
N GLY A 90 13.43 -22.09 -10.82
CA GLY A 90 13.21 -23.49 -10.43
C GLY A 90 14.47 -24.25 -10.05
N LYS A 91 15.66 -23.73 -10.40
CA LYS A 91 16.93 -24.33 -9.98
C LYS A 91 17.42 -23.70 -8.66
N PRO A 92 17.85 -24.52 -7.68
CA PRO A 92 18.43 -24.02 -6.45
C PRO A 92 19.71 -23.24 -6.76
N LYS A 93 19.87 -22.09 -6.11
CA LYS A 93 21.03 -21.20 -6.29
C LYS A 93 22.28 -21.79 -5.66
N THR A 94 22.12 -22.47 -4.53
CA THR A 94 23.20 -23.12 -3.80
C THR A 94 22.81 -24.57 -3.51
N PRO A 95 23.78 -25.48 -3.32
CA PRO A 95 23.48 -26.84 -2.86
C PRO A 95 22.82 -26.87 -1.47
N PHE A 96 22.96 -25.79 -0.67
CA PHE A 96 22.30 -25.63 0.63
C PHE A 96 20.85 -25.15 0.53
N SER A 97 20.45 -24.63 -0.64
CA SER A 97 19.08 -24.19 -0.88
C SER A 97 18.16 -25.41 -1.04
N GLU A 98 18.68 -26.59 -1.39
CA GLU A 98 17.87 -27.80 -1.50
C GLU A 98 17.36 -28.27 -0.12
N PRO A 99 16.05 -28.57 0.01
CA PRO A 99 15.49 -29.10 1.24
C PRO A 99 16.00 -30.52 1.53
N ARG A 100 16.48 -30.77 2.76
CA ARG A 100 16.72 -32.14 3.27
C ARG A 100 15.39 -32.85 3.60
N ASP A 101 15.40 -34.19 3.67
CA ASP A 101 14.20 -35.07 3.79
C ASP A 101 13.25 -34.78 4.98
N ALA A 102 13.68 -33.95 5.95
CA ALA A 102 12.88 -33.50 7.11
C ALA A 102 12.61 -31.98 7.12
N SER A 103 12.65 -31.32 5.95
CA SER A 103 12.53 -29.87 5.86
C SER A 103 11.14 -29.34 6.24
N LYS A 104 11.14 -28.29 7.06
CA LYS A 104 9.97 -27.46 7.35
C LYS A 104 9.28 -26.99 6.05
N SER A 105 7.97 -26.86 6.09
CA SER A 105 7.21 -26.16 5.03
C SER A 105 7.60 -24.68 4.97
N ASN A 106 7.30 -24.02 3.83
CA ASN A 106 7.57 -22.58 3.66
C ASN A 106 6.92 -21.73 4.77
N ALA A 107 5.70 -22.07 5.19
CA ALA A 107 5.01 -21.40 6.28
C ALA A 107 5.75 -21.60 7.61
N GLN A 108 6.11 -22.85 7.94
CA GLN A 108 6.86 -23.16 9.16
C GLN A 108 8.23 -22.49 9.20
N LEU A 109 8.91 -22.30 8.07
CA LEU A 109 10.17 -21.55 8.01
C LEU A 109 9.97 -20.07 8.40
N ILE A 110 8.91 -19.43 7.90
CA ILE A 110 8.57 -18.04 8.23
C ILE A 110 8.12 -17.92 9.70
N ASP A 111 7.32 -18.87 10.19
CA ASP A 111 6.87 -18.88 11.59
C ASP A 111 8.06 -19.07 12.55
N CYS A 112 9.02 -19.93 12.19
CA CYS A 112 10.26 -20.08 12.96
C CYS A 112 11.10 -18.81 12.97
N LEU A 113 11.20 -18.11 11.83
CA LEU A 113 11.87 -16.81 11.76
C LEU A 113 11.17 -15.80 12.69
N ALA A 114 9.85 -15.70 12.59
CA ALA A 114 9.07 -14.75 13.38
C ALA A 114 9.21 -14.98 14.88
N LEU A 115 9.12 -16.25 15.32
CA LEU A 115 9.31 -16.62 16.72
C LEU A 115 10.74 -16.38 17.20
N ALA A 116 11.76 -16.73 16.42
CA ALA A 116 13.15 -16.62 16.83
C ALA A 116 13.66 -15.17 16.87
N ALA A 117 13.15 -14.31 15.98
CA ALA A 117 13.54 -12.90 15.88
C ALA A 117 12.54 -11.94 16.59
N ASP A 118 11.60 -12.48 17.38
CA ASP A 118 10.55 -11.71 18.07
C ASP A 118 9.82 -10.72 17.13
N LEU A 119 9.50 -11.18 15.92
CA LEU A 119 8.81 -10.36 14.93
C LEU A 119 7.33 -10.30 15.26
N ASP A 120 6.77 -9.09 15.22
CA ASP A 120 5.32 -8.93 15.28
C ASP A 120 4.64 -9.63 14.09
N ALA A 121 3.38 -10.01 14.27
CA ALA A 121 2.60 -10.71 13.26
C ALA A 121 2.52 -9.94 11.93
N LYS A 122 2.59 -8.60 11.97
CA LYS A 122 2.51 -7.75 10.78
C LYS A 122 3.80 -7.84 9.95
N LYS A 123 4.97 -7.93 10.57
CA LYS A 123 6.26 -8.12 9.91
C LYS A 123 6.38 -9.52 9.32
N ALA A 124 6.05 -10.56 10.09
CA ALA A 124 5.99 -11.93 9.58
C ALA A 124 5.06 -12.04 8.36
N PHE A 125 3.91 -11.38 8.45
CA PHE A 125 2.95 -11.26 7.36
C PHE A 125 3.54 -10.57 6.12
N ALA A 126 4.24 -9.45 6.30
CA ALA A 126 4.88 -8.72 5.20
C ALA A 126 5.95 -9.56 4.49
N ILE A 127 6.77 -10.31 5.23
CA ILE A 127 7.80 -11.22 4.69
C ILE A 127 7.12 -12.31 3.84
N ARG A 128 6.03 -12.91 4.33
CA ARG A 128 5.25 -13.90 3.59
C ARG A 128 4.73 -13.35 2.25
N GLY A 129 4.18 -12.14 2.27
CA GLY A 129 3.71 -11.45 1.05
C GLY A 129 4.84 -11.13 0.08
N GLN A 130 5.98 -10.63 0.56
CA GLN A 130 7.15 -10.35 -0.29
C GLN A 130 7.72 -11.60 -0.96
N ILE A 131 7.74 -12.73 -0.26
CA ILE A 131 8.25 -13.99 -0.82
C ILE A 131 7.27 -14.56 -1.84
N ALA A 132 5.97 -14.59 -1.53
CA ALA A 132 4.95 -15.13 -2.42
C ALA A 132 4.75 -14.27 -3.68
N TRP A 133 4.72 -12.93 -3.54
CA TRP A 133 4.43 -12.01 -4.64
C TRP A 133 5.66 -11.37 -5.28
N GLY A 134 6.84 -11.52 -4.67
CA GLY A 134 8.11 -11.03 -5.22
C GLY A 134 8.77 -11.96 -6.23
N GLY A 135 8.12 -13.10 -6.55
CA GLY A 135 8.51 -14.00 -7.63
C GLY A 135 7.60 -13.80 -8.83
N ARG A 136 8.13 -13.97 -10.04
CA ARG A 136 7.39 -14.02 -11.32
C ARG A 136 6.44 -15.25 -11.43
N LEU A 137 5.99 -15.76 -10.29
CA LEU A 137 4.84 -16.63 -10.19
C LEU A 137 3.64 -15.69 -10.40
N GLY A 138 2.73 -16.03 -11.32
CA GLY A 138 1.58 -15.20 -11.67
C GLY A 138 0.69 -14.80 -10.48
N ARG A 139 -0.42 -14.10 -10.75
CA ARG A 139 -1.29 -13.54 -9.70
C ARG A 139 -1.98 -14.58 -8.81
N ASP A 140 -1.97 -15.86 -9.19
CA ASP A 140 -2.78 -16.91 -8.58
C ASP A 140 -1.96 -17.91 -7.75
N HIS A 141 -0.68 -17.61 -7.47
CA HIS A 141 0.17 -18.50 -6.67
C HIS A 141 0.14 -18.17 -5.17
N THR A 142 0.14 -19.22 -4.38
CA THR A 142 0.24 -19.20 -2.92
C THR A 142 1.69 -19.42 -2.47
N LEU A 143 1.97 -19.24 -1.17
CA LEU A 143 3.29 -19.56 -0.61
C LEU A 143 3.66 -21.04 -0.80
N ALA A 144 2.68 -21.94 -0.91
CA ALA A 144 2.93 -23.36 -1.13
C ALA A 144 3.51 -23.65 -2.52
N ASP A 145 3.18 -22.80 -3.50
CA ASP A 145 3.65 -22.92 -4.89
C ASP A 145 5.07 -22.36 -5.09
N VAL A 146 5.59 -21.65 -4.08
CA VAL A 146 6.94 -21.10 -4.12
C VAL A 146 7.96 -22.22 -3.88
N PRO A 147 8.96 -22.40 -4.76
CA PRO A 147 9.99 -23.41 -4.54
C PRO A 147 10.69 -23.21 -3.20
N LYS A 148 10.82 -24.29 -2.42
CA LYS A 148 11.40 -24.26 -1.06
C LYS A 148 12.77 -23.58 -1.03
N HIS A 149 13.62 -23.86 -2.02
CA HIS A 149 14.96 -23.29 -2.11
C HIS A 149 14.95 -21.77 -2.20
N TYR A 150 14.00 -21.19 -2.95
CA TYR A 150 13.86 -19.74 -3.06
C TYR A 150 13.44 -19.10 -1.73
N VAL A 151 12.52 -19.73 -1.00
CA VAL A 151 12.11 -19.25 0.32
C VAL A 151 13.29 -19.25 1.29
N ARG A 152 14.08 -20.32 1.29
CA ARG A 152 15.27 -20.46 2.16
C ARG A 152 16.31 -19.37 1.88
N ASP A 153 16.61 -19.12 0.60
CA ASP A 153 17.56 -18.07 0.20
C ASP A 153 17.08 -16.68 0.65
N ARG A 154 15.78 -16.38 0.46
CA ARG A 154 15.18 -15.10 0.88
C ARG A 154 15.18 -14.90 2.39
N LEU A 155 14.92 -15.96 3.15
CA LEU A 155 14.97 -15.87 4.61
C LEU A 155 16.41 -15.67 5.10
N LEU A 156 17.39 -16.33 4.49
CA LEU A 156 18.79 -16.15 4.85
C LEU A 156 19.29 -14.74 4.52
N ASP A 157 18.94 -14.22 3.34
CA ASP A 157 19.19 -12.83 2.94
C ASP A 157 18.55 -11.83 3.91
N TYR A 158 17.29 -12.05 4.31
CA TYR A 158 16.62 -11.23 5.32
C TYR A 158 17.36 -11.25 6.67
N ILE A 159 17.77 -12.43 7.15
CA ILE A 159 18.53 -12.55 8.40
C ILE A 159 19.86 -11.78 8.30
N ASN A 160 20.53 -11.87 7.16
CA ASN A 160 21.83 -11.22 6.94
C ASN A 160 21.74 -9.70 6.83
N THR A 161 20.65 -9.17 6.29
CA THR A 161 20.52 -7.74 5.97
C THR A 161 19.67 -6.96 6.98
N GLN A 162 18.64 -7.59 7.56
CA GLN A 162 17.62 -6.89 8.37
C GLN A 162 17.72 -7.17 9.87
N LEU A 163 18.37 -8.25 10.30
CA LEU A 163 18.49 -8.57 11.72
C LEU A 163 19.81 -8.05 12.33
N PRO A 164 19.79 -7.64 13.62
CA PRO A 164 21.00 -7.32 14.39
C PRO A 164 21.98 -8.49 14.44
N GLU A 165 23.28 -8.21 14.35
CA GLU A 165 24.35 -9.22 14.24
C GLU A 165 24.34 -10.23 15.39
N ASP A 166 24.04 -9.77 16.61
CA ASP A 166 23.92 -10.57 17.83
C ASP A 166 22.75 -11.56 17.80
N GLN A 167 21.74 -11.34 16.95
CA GLN A 167 20.56 -12.20 16.82
C GLN A 167 20.69 -13.21 15.66
N ARG A 168 21.54 -12.92 14.66
CA ARG A 168 21.57 -13.69 13.40
C ARG A 168 21.85 -15.18 13.63
N ASP A 169 22.83 -15.52 14.45
CA ASP A 169 23.23 -16.92 14.64
C ASP A 169 22.20 -17.76 15.38
N ALA A 170 21.47 -17.14 16.32
CA ALA A 170 20.37 -17.81 17.02
C ALA A 170 19.20 -18.06 16.06
N VAL A 171 18.87 -17.05 15.24
CA VAL A 171 17.78 -17.13 14.27
C VAL A 171 18.09 -18.10 13.13
N ARG A 172 19.31 -18.09 12.57
CA ARG A 172 19.74 -19.05 11.53
C ARG A 172 19.56 -20.49 12.01
N ARG A 173 20.02 -20.80 13.24
CA ARG A 173 19.86 -22.13 13.85
C ARG A 173 18.40 -22.50 14.09
N ALA A 174 17.56 -21.54 14.46
CA ALA A 174 16.13 -21.79 14.66
C ALA A 174 15.40 -22.06 13.34
N VAL A 175 15.72 -21.31 12.28
CA VAL A 175 15.07 -21.45 10.96
C VAL A 175 15.56 -22.72 10.26
N PHE A 176 16.87 -22.98 10.28
CA PHE A 176 17.54 -24.07 9.58
C PHE A 176 18.25 -25.04 10.55
N PRO A 177 17.50 -25.79 11.39
CA PRO A 177 18.08 -26.70 12.38
C PRO A 177 18.86 -27.87 11.76
N GLU A 178 18.67 -28.14 10.47
CA GLU A 178 19.31 -29.20 9.73
C GLU A 178 20.77 -28.90 9.34
N PHE A 179 21.22 -27.66 9.49
CA PHE A 179 22.59 -27.26 9.19
C PHE A 179 23.43 -27.07 10.45
N SER A 180 24.66 -27.56 10.39
CA SER A 180 25.69 -27.24 11.37
C SER A 180 26.08 -25.75 11.30
N PRO A 181 26.64 -25.17 12.37
CA PRO A 181 27.10 -23.78 12.36
C PRO A 181 28.07 -23.45 11.22
N SER A 182 28.94 -24.40 10.84
CA SER A 182 29.86 -24.25 9.70
C SER A 182 29.12 -24.22 8.36
N GLU A 183 28.16 -25.13 8.14
CA GLU A 183 27.35 -25.13 6.91
C GLU A 183 26.51 -23.85 6.79
N LEU A 184 25.99 -23.32 7.90
CA LEU A 184 25.27 -22.04 7.91
C LEU A 184 26.15 -20.85 7.56
N ALA A 185 27.40 -20.85 8.00
CA ALA A 185 28.35 -19.81 7.66
C ALA A 185 28.68 -19.84 6.15
N GLU A 186 28.91 -21.03 5.59
CA GLU A 186 29.12 -21.22 4.16
C GLU A 186 27.90 -20.82 3.33
N TYR A 187 26.71 -21.28 3.71
CA TYR A 187 25.46 -20.91 3.03
C TYR A 187 25.22 -19.39 3.08
N SER A 188 25.46 -18.78 4.25
CA SER A 188 25.32 -17.34 4.42
C SER A 188 26.29 -16.54 3.54
N ALA A 189 27.54 -17.02 3.38
CA ALA A 189 28.52 -16.36 2.53
C ALA A 189 28.15 -16.46 1.04
N LEU A 190 27.64 -17.62 0.59
CA LEU A 190 27.18 -17.81 -0.79
C LEU A 190 26.01 -16.88 -1.14
N VAL A 191 25.02 -16.77 -0.25
CA VAL A 191 23.86 -15.88 -0.49
C VAL A 191 24.26 -14.41 -0.46
N ALA A 192 25.22 -14.02 0.38
CA ALA A 192 25.71 -12.64 0.46
C ALA A 192 26.61 -12.23 -0.73
N GLY A 193 27.38 -13.16 -1.29
CA GLY A 193 28.32 -12.89 -2.38
C GLY A 193 27.67 -12.63 -3.74
N GLU A 194 26.45 -13.13 -3.98
CA GLU A 194 25.79 -13.04 -5.29
C GLU A 194 24.90 -11.81 -5.48
N GLY A 195 24.79 -10.93 -4.47
CA GLY A 195 24.04 -9.68 -4.57
C GLY A 195 24.63 -8.66 -5.56
N GLU A 196 25.90 -8.81 -5.95
CA GLU A 196 26.61 -7.85 -6.82
C GLU A 196 26.53 -8.15 -8.34
N ASP A 197 26.07 -9.34 -8.72
CA ASP A 197 26.04 -9.77 -10.13
C ASP A 197 24.65 -9.66 -10.78
N GLN A 198 23.56 -9.69 -9.99
CA GLN A 198 22.19 -9.65 -10.52
C GLN A 198 21.69 -8.24 -10.92
N ASP A 199 22.31 -7.17 -10.44
CA ASP A 199 21.95 -5.79 -10.83
C ASP A 199 22.65 -5.34 -12.14
N LYS A 200 23.57 -6.15 -12.69
CA LYS A 200 24.29 -5.83 -13.94
C LYS A 200 23.62 -6.41 -15.19
N ASP A 201 23.01 -7.59 -15.08
CA ASP A 201 22.44 -8.31 -16.23
C ASP A 201 21.11 -7.73 -16.75
N GLU A 202 20.42 -6.85 -16.00
CA GLU A 202 19.19 -6.20 -16.46
C GLU A 202 19.42 -4.89 -17.25
N ASP A 203 20.61 -4.26 -17.15
CA ASP A 203 20.97 -3.02 -17.88
C ASP A 203 21.90 -3.26 -19.10
N ASP A 204 22.52 -4.44 -19.21
CA ASP A 204 23.59 -4.71 -20.20
C ASP A 204 23.10 -5.08 -21.63
N LYS A 205 21.83 -4.84 -21.97
CA LYS A 205 21.36 -4.94 -23.38
C LYS A 205 21.32 -3.61 -24.14
N GLU A 206 21.71 -2.49 -23.52
CA GLU A 206 21.71 -1.19 -24.21
C GLU A 206 22.85 -0.27 -23.75
N ALA A 207 24.12 -0.68 -23.88
CA ALA A 207 25.24 0.27 -24.05
C ALA A 207 26.57 -0.43 -24.38
N ASP A 208 26.86 -0.56 -25.67
CA ASP A 208 28.23 -0.67 -26.15
C ASP A 208 28.95 0.68 -25.93
N SER A 209 29.91 0.76 -24.99
CA SER A 209 31.16 1.57 -25.06
C SER A 209 31.85 1.87 -23.70
N ARG A 210 32.91 1.11 -23.41
CA ARG A 210 34.15 1.42 -22.62
C ARG A 210 34.10 1.74 -21.09
N PRO A 211 35.15 1.32 -20.34
CA PRO A 211 35.16 1.36 -18.88
C PRO A 211 35.69 2.69 -18.31
N ARG A 212 35.12 3.16 -17.19
CA ARG A 212 35.70 4.24 -16.38
C ARG A 212 35.77 3.87 -14.90
N LYS A 213 37.00 3.97 -14.39
CA LYS A 213 37.40 3.87 -12.97
C LYS A 213 36.59 4.84 -12.10
N THR A 214 36.08 4.33 -11.00
CA THR A 214 35.33 5.03 -9.95
C THR A 214 36.26 5.92 -9.13
N GLN A 215 36.17 7.23 -9.36
CA GLN A 215 36.47 8.24 -8.34
C GLN A 215 35.13 8.81 -7.86
N SER A 216 34.91 8.72 -6.55
CA SER A 216 33.75 9.25 -5.83
C SER A 216 33.49 10.72 -6.21
N ARG A 217 32.33 10.97 -6.83
CA ARG A 217 31.84 12.32 -7.17
C ARG A 217 30.70 12.71 -6.24
N PRO A 218 30.65 13.95 -5.73
CA PRO A 218 29.54 14.43 -4.91
C PRO A 218 28.24 14.48 -5.74
N ASN A 219 27.12 14.14 -5.09
CA ASN A 219 25.79 14.06 -5.71
C ASN A 219 25.43 15.33 -6.49
N LYS A 220 25.35 15.22 -7.81
CA LYS A 220 25.00 16.27 -8.79
C LYS A 220 23.61 16.89 -8.57
N THR A 221 22.84 16.32 -7.66
CA THR A 221 21.43 16.54 -7.38
C THR A 221 21.19 17.73 -6.43
N GLN A 222 22.01 17.88 -5.38
CA GLN A 222 21.94 19.02 -4.46
C GLN A 222 22.29 20.33 -5.19
N SER A 223 23.30 20.24 -6.06
CA SER A 223 23.86 21.35 -6.83
C SER A 223 22.87 22.08 -7.75
N ARG A 224 21.74 21.46 -8.14
CA ARG A 224 20.77 22.10 -9.06
C ARG A 224 19.76 22.99 -8.32
N LEU A 225 19.30 22.59 -7.14
CA LEU A 225 18.48 23.46 -6.30
C LEU A 225 19.30 24.62 -5.74
N ASP A 226 20.61 24.46 -5.57
CA ASP A 226 21.48 25.50 -5.01
C ASP A 226 21.63 26.76 -5.87
N VAL A 227 21.31 26.67 -7.16
CA VAL A 227 21.26 27.82 -8.07
C VAL A 227 19.99 28.66 -7.85
N LEU A 228 18.95 28.09 -7.22
CA LEU A 228 17.69 28.77 -7.00
C LEU A 228 17.72 29.65 -5.75
N GLY A 229 17.08 30.82 -5.85
CA GLY A 229 16.79 31.69 -4.70
C GLY A 229 15.92 30.98 -3.64
N PRO A 230 15.91 31.50 -2.40
CA PRO A 230 15.24 30.86 -1.27
C PRO A 230 13.74 30.63 -1.48
N GLU A 231 13.06 31.55 -2.19
CA GLU A 231 11.63 31.42 -2.49
C GLU A 231 11.34 30.28 -3.47
N HIS A 232 12.12 30.16 -4.55
CA HIS A 232 12.00 29.05 -5.50
C HIS A 232 12.32 27.69 -4.85
N LYS A 233 13.26 27.64 -3.88
CA LYS A 233 13.53 26.43 -3.10
C LYS A 233 12.32 26.00 -2.26
N LYS A 234 11.63 26.94 -1.61
CA LYS A 234 10.40 26.66 -0.85
C LYS A 234 9.28 26.13 -1.76
N LEU A 235 9.10 26.74 -2.93
CA LEU A 235 8.10 26.27 -3.92
C LEU A 235 8.40 24.85 -4.40
N ALA A 236 9.65 24.58 -4.76
CA ALA A 236 10.07 23.25 -5.20
C ALA A 236 9.86 22.20 -4.10
N ALA A 237 10.22 22.52 -2.84
CA ALA A 237 10.00 21.63 -1.71
C ALA A 237 8.51 21.35 -1.45
N ARG A 238 7.62 22.34 -1.63
CA ARG A 238 6.17 22.15 -1.49
C ARG A 238 5.61 21.15 -2.52
N VAL A 239 6.09 21.24 -3.76
CA VAL A 239 5.59 20.40 -4.85
C VAL A 239 6.18 18.98 -4.78
N LEU A 240 7.49 18.86 -4.57
CA LEU A 240 8.23 17.59 -4.62
C LEU A 240 8.35 16.87 -3.28
N GLY A 241 8.25 17.59 -2.16
CA GLY A 241 8.65 17.09 -0.85
C GLY A 241 10.13 16.72 -0.84
N ASN A 242 10.43 15.45 -0.56
CA ASN A 242 11.80 14.91 -0.49
C ASN A 242 12.30 14.34 -1.83
N ARG A 243 11.51 14.45 -2.91
CA ARG A 243 11.86 13.86 -4.21
C ARG A 243 12.94 14.70 -4.93
N ALA A 244 13.93 14.00 -5.48
CA ALA A 244 14.96 14.60 -6.32
C ALA A 244 14.43 14.97 -7.72
N VAL A 245 14.93 16.09 -8.25
CA VAL A 245 14.64 16.57 -9.61
C VAL A 245 15.64 15.98 -10.61
N LYS A 246 15.12 15.38 -11.69
CA LYS A 246 15.92 14.68 -12.72
C LYS A 246 16.40 15.64 -13.81
N SER A 247 15.61 16.66 -14.17
CA SER A 247 15.94 17.59 -15.26
C SER A 247 15.59 19.06 -14.95
N MET A 248 16.22 20.01 -15.66
CA MET A 248 15.86 21.43 -15.55
C MET A 248 14.43 21.72 -16.02
N GLN A 249 13.96 20.98 -17.01
CA GLN A 249 12.58 21.09 -17.50
C GLN A 249 11.57 20.61 -16.45
N GLU A 250 11.90 19.54 -15.71
CA GLU A 250 11.10 19.12 -14.55
C GLU A 250 11.12 20.17 -13.46
N LEU A 251 12.27 20.80 -13.18
CA LEU A 251 12.37 21.89 -12.21
C LEU A 251 11.47 23.07 -12.57
N GLU A 252 11.48 23.48 -13.84
CA GLU A 252 10.63 24.56 -14.33
C GLU A 252 9.15 24.22 -14.19
N GLY A 253 8.74 23.00 -14.58
CA GLY A 253 7.37 22.53 -14.39
C GLY A 253 6.95 22.51 -12.91
N VAL A 254 7.86 22.12 -12.02
CA VAL A 254 7.65 22.14 -10.56
C VAL A 254 7.46 23.58 -10.05
N LEU A 255 8.29 24.52 -10.49
CA LEU A 255 8.20 25.92 -10.08
C LEU A 255 6.91 26.56 -10.60
N GLN A 256 6.53 26.31 -11.85
CA GLN A 256 5.25 26.75 -12.41
C GLN A 256 4.07 26.20 -11.61
N GLN A 257 4.16 24.95 -11.11
CA GLN A 257 3.10 24.36 -10.30
C GLN A 257 2.99 25.05 -8.95
N GLY A 258 4.15 25.33 -8.35
CA GLY A 258 4.26 26.13 -7.14
C GLY A 258 3.56 27.47 -7.31
N MET A 259 3.91 28.23 -8.36
CA MET A 259 3.31 29.53 -8.63
C MET A 259 1.79 29.45 -8.87
N ALA A 260 1.34 28.47 -9.66
CA ALA A 260 -0.08 28.26 -9.92
C ALA A 260 -0.89 28.00 -8.64
N LEU A 261 -0.28 27.36 -7.62
CA LEU A 261 -0.90 27.14 -6.32
C LEU A 261 -0.98 28.40 -5.45
N ASP A 262 -0.02 29.33 -5.57
CA ASP A 262 -0.04 30.59 -4.82
C ASP A 262 -1.04 31.61 -5.39
N GLU A 263 -1.34 31.52 -6.68
CA GLU A 263 -2.34 32.36 -7.33
C GLU A 263 -3.79 31.93 -7.05
N ILE A 264 -4.00 30.73 -6.47
CA ILE A 264 -5.34 30.27 -6.11
C ILE A 264 -5.84 31.06 -4.91
N ASP A 265 -7.05 31.62 -5.04
CA ASP A 265 -7.76 32.24 -3.92
C ASP A 265 -8.07 31.18 -2.86
N GLN A 266 -7.32 31.25 -1.76
CA GLN A 266 -7.44 30.35 -0.64
C GLN A 266 -8.48 30.79 0.37
N ASP A 267 -9.09 31.97 0.23
CA ASP A 267 -10.12 32.48 1.14
C ASP A 267 -11.54 32.23 0.61
N ILE A 268 -11.64 31.53 -0.52
CA ILE A 268 -12.93 31.10 -1.07
C ILE A 268 -13.71 30.27 -0.04
N ASP A 269 -15.02 30.55 0.02
CA ASP A 269 -15.95 29.78 0.83
C ASP A 269 -15.99 28.33 0.33
N LEU A 270 -15.61 27.39 1.20
CA LEU A 270 -15.73 25.96 0.99
C LEU A 270 -17.07 25.43 1.50
N GLY A 271 -18.14 26.22 1.45
CA GLY A 271 -19.54 25.83 1.71
C GLY A 271 -20.18 25.11 0.50
N PRO A 272 -20.98 24.05 0.69
CA PRO A 272 -21.49 23.24 -0.43
C PRO A 272 -22.25 24.11 -1.43
N ARG A 273 -21.93 23.95 -2.72
CA ARG A 273 -22.62 24.63 -3.81
C ARG A 273 -23.49 23.59 -4.54
N PRO A 274 -24.82 23.70 -4.48
CA PRO A 274 -25.67 22.75 -5.19
C PRO A 274 -25.39 22.83 -6.69
N HIS A 275 -25.29 21.66 -7.33
CA HIS A 275 -25.23 21.50 -8.79
C HIS A 275 -23.94 22.02 -9.47
N SER A 276 -22.81 22.04 -8.75
CA SER A 276 -21.51 22.44 -9.32
C SER A 276 -20.95 21.49 -10.37
N GLY A 277 -21.36 20.22 -10.34
CA GLY A 277 -20.98 19.26 -11.38
C GLY A 277 -21.70 17.93 -11.22
N ILE A 278 -21.64 17.14 -12.29
CA ILE A 278 -22.10 15.76 -12.32
C ILE A 278 -20.88 14.88 -12.55
N ARG A 279 -20.80 13.79 -11.79
CA ARG A 279 -19.78 12.75 -11.98
C ARG A 279 -20.11 11.97 -13.25
N ASP A 280 -19.17 11.92 -14.20
CA ASP A 280 -19.45 11.50 -15.59
C ASP A 280 -18.53 10.37 -16.08
N TYR A 281 -18.14 9.45 -15.18
CA TYR A 281 -17.33 8.28 -15.54
C TYR A 281 -18.05 6.96 -15.19
N ASP A 282 -18.14 6.05 -16.17
CA ASP A 282 -18.81 4.74 -16.14
C ASP A 282 -18.17 3.67 -15.21
N TYR A 283 -17.49 4.07 -14.12
CA TYR A 283 -16.87 3.10 -13.23
C TYR A 283 -17.87 2.55 -12.20
N PRO A 284 -18.07 1.21 -12.09
CA PRO A 284 -19.08 0.63 -11.23
C PRO A 284 -18.62 0.61 -9.76
N GLU A 285 -18.97 1.68 -9.03
CA GLU A 285 -19.02 1.85 -7.55
C GLU A 285 -17.70 1.89 -6.73
N PRO A 286 -17.67 2.31 -5.43
CA PRO A 286 -18.66 3.10 -4.65
C PRO A 286 -18.08 4.36 -3.92
N ILE A 287 -18.90 5.41 -3.76
CA ILE A 287 -18.93 6.30 -2.57
C ILE A 287 -20.07 5.72 -1.72
N TYR A 288 -19.78 4.79 -0.80
CA TYR A 288 -20.77 3.78 -0.35
C TYR A 288 -22.15 4.37 0.03
N ARG A 289 -23.13 4.14 -0.86
CA ARG A 289 -24.61 4.19 -0.68
C ARG A 289 -25.28 5.54 -0.33
N SER A 290 -24.86 6.68 -0.90
CA SER A 290 -25.64 7.94 -0.76
C SER A 290 -26.36 8.43 -2.02
N GLY A 291 -26.22 7.78 -3.18
CA GLY A 291 -26.88 8.26 -4.41
C GLY A 291 -26.44 9.66 -4.87
N GLN A 292 -25.40 10.25 -4.26
CA GLN A 292 -24.86 11.54 -4.67
C GLN A 292 -23.92 11.35 -5.87
N THR A 293 -24.50 11.46 -7.07
CA THR A 293 -23.78 11.65 -8.33
C THR A 293 -23.36 13.10 -8.55
N SER A 294 -23.84 14.01 -7.70
CA SER A 294 -23.56 15.44 -7.77
C SER A 294 -22.30 15.81 -6.98
N ILE A 295 -21.39 16.52 -7.64
CA ILE A 295 -20.26 17.17 -6.99
C ILE A 295 -20.79 18.46 -6.33
N ASP A 296 -20.59 18.57 -5.02
CA ASP A 296 -21.08 19.68 -4.17
C ASP A 296 -20.08 20.84 -4.04
N ARG A 297 -19.03 20.83 -4.88
CA ARG A 297 -17.95 21.81 -4.94
C ARG A 297 -17.68 22.23 -6.36
N ASP A 298 -17.53 23.52 -6.63
CA ASP A 298 -17.10 23.97 -7.95
C ASP A 298 -15.58 23.86 -8.15
N CYS A 299 -15.10 24.15 -9.36
CA CYS A 299 -13.69 23.98 -9.71
C CYS A 299 -12.76 24.87 -8.87
N ASP A 300 -13.19 26.09 -8.53
CA ASP A 300 -12.39 27.01 -7.70
C ASP A 300 -12.30 26.51 -6.26
N GLN A 301 -13.41 25.98 -5.72
CA GLN A 301 -13.40 25.34 -4.39
C GLN A 301 -12.46 24.13 -4.37
N ILE A 302 -12.48 23.27 -5.40
CA ILE A 302 -11.56 22.12 -5.48
C ILE A 302 -10.09 22.57 -5.58
N ARG A 303 -9.79 23.59 -6.39
CA ARG A 303 -8.44 24.18 -6.45
C ARG A 303 -7.98 24.69 -5.10
N ALA A 304 -8.82 25.43 -4.39
CA ALA A 304 -8.52 25.94 -3.06
C ALA A 304 -8.31 24.81 -2.04
N MET A 305 -9.11 23.75 -2.12
CA MET A 305 -8.91 22.56 -1.28
C MET A 305 -7.54 21.91 -1.53
N ILE A 306 -7.12 21.77 -2.80
CA ILE A 306 -5.78 21.25 -3.16
C ILE A 306 -4.69 22.17 -2.61
N ALA A 307 -4.82 23.48 -2.80
CA ALA A 307 -3.84 24.46 -2.35
C ALA A 307 -3.69 24.46 -0.82
N ARG A 308 -4.80 24.43 -0.06
CA ARG A 308 -4.78 24.34 1.41
C ARG A 308 -4.17 23.00 1.88
N PHE A 309 -4.57 21.88 1.26
CA PHE A 309 -4.08 20.54 1.62
C PHE A 309 -2.55 20.39 1.40
N THR A 310 -2.03 21.01 0.33
CA THR A 310 -0.62 20.92 -0.08
C THR A 310 0.22 22.14 0.31
N ARG A 311 -0.28 22.99 1.23
CA ARG A 311 0.41 24.20 1.66
C ARG A 311 1.76 23.89 2.33
N CYS A 312 2.69 24.84 2.25
CA CYS A 312 4.02 24.71 2.87
C CYS A 312 3.88 24.43 4.39
N GLY A 313 4.48 23.33 4.87
CA GLY A 313 4.35 22.85 6.25
C GLY A 313 3.34 21.72 6.45
N SER A 314 2.59 21.32 5.42
CA SER A 314 1.77 20.11 5.46
C SER A 314 2.61 18.85 5.19
N GLU A 315 2.15 17.69 5.65
CA GLU A 315 2.77 16.39 5.36
C GLU A 315 2.63 15.96 3.87
N TRP A 316 1.82 16.71 3.11
CA TRP A 316 1.39 16.38 1.76
C TRP A 316 2.04 17.30 0.73
N ALA A 317 3.07 16.76 0.06
CA ALA A 317 3.57 17.36 -1.17
C ALA A 317 2.56 17.15 -2.32
N VAL A 318 2.53 18.09 -3.27
CA VAL A 318 1.62 18.04 -4.44
C VAL A 318 1.80 16.75 -5.24
N ASP A 319 3.04 16.29 -5.40
CA ASP A 319 3.33 15.03 -6.09
C ASP A 319 2.77 13.82 -5.36
N LYS A 320 2.86 13.80 -4.02
CA LYS A 320 2.26 12.72 -3.21
C LYS A 320 0.74 12.71 -3.33
N PHE A 321 0.13 13.90 -3.30
CA PHE A 321 -1.31 14.04 -3.51
C PHE A 321 -1.71 13.52 -4.90
N ARG A 322 -1.02 13.95 -5.96
CA ARG A 322 -1.24 13.47 -7.33
C ARG A 322 -1.13 11.95 -7.44
N LEU A 323 -0.11 11.35 -6.84
CA LEU A 323 0.08 9.89 -6.83
C LEU A 323 -1.05 9.17 -6.08
N ALA A 324 -1.59 9.76 -5.01
CA ALA A 324 -2.67 9.17 -4.23
C ALA A 324 -4.02 9.15 -4.95
N LEU A 325 -4.22 10.03 -5.94
CA LEU A 325 -5.44 10.05 -6.75
C LEU A 325 -5.50 8.91 -7.78
N ASP A 326 -4.33 8.37 -8.16
CA ASP A 326 -4.13 7.41 -9.25
C ASP A 326 -4.62 7.92 -10.61
N GLY A 327 -3.92 7.59 -11.70
CA GLY A 327 -4.35 7.95 -13.06
C GLY A 327 -4.28 9.44 -13.47
N ILE A 328 -3.74 10.35 -12.63
CA ILE A 328 -3.55 11.76 -13.00
C ILE A 328 -2.08 12.07 -13.33
N SER A 329 -1.84 12.51 -14.57
CA SER A 329 -0.53 13.03 -14.98
C SER A 329 -0.26 14.42 -14.41
N HIS A 330 1.02 14.78 -14.27
CA HIS A 330 1.42 16.11 -13.80
C HIS A 330 0.86 17.22 -14.70
N ALA A 331 0.86 17.03 -16.02
CA ALA A 331 0.33 18.00 -16.99
C ALA A 331 -1.18 18.24 -16.82
N GLN A 332 -1.97 17.18 -16.55
CA GLN A 332 -3.40 17.32 -16.30
C GLN A 332 -3.67 18.12 -15.01
N LEU A 333 -2.95 17.81 -13.93
CA LEU A 333 -3.07 18.56 -12.68
C LEU A 333 -2.67 20.02 -12.85
N MET A 334 -1.55 20.29 -13.52
CA MET A 334 -1.12 21.65 -13.85
C MET A 334 -2.19 22.40 -14.65
N GLY A 335 -2.67 21.81 -15.75
CA GLY A 335 -3.67 22.44 -16.62
C GLY A 335 -4.98 22.75 -15.90
N PHE A 336 -5.34 21.98 -14.86
CA PHE A 336 -6.49 22.29 -14.01
C PHE A 336 -6.20 23.40 -13.01
N LEU A 337 -5.02 23.40 -12.38
CA LEU A 337 -4.61 24.43 -11.40
C LEU A 337 -4.41 25.81 -12.05
N GLN A 338 -4.04 25.88 -13.33
CA GLN A 338 -3.86 27.14 -14.07
C GLN A 338 -5.17 27.79 -14.54
N ARG A 339 -6.25 27.00 -14.66
CA ARG A 339 -7.57 27.53 -15.03
C ARG A 339 -8.17 28.35 -13.90
N ARG A 340 -9.09 29.26 -14.23
CA ARG A 340 -9.78 30.15 -13.29
C ARG A 340 -11.27 30.14 -13.60
N GLY A 341 -12.11 30.11 -12.56
CA GLY A 341 -13.56 30.11 -12.70
C GLY A 341 -14.19 28.80 -12.24
N SER A 342 -15.43 28.93 -11.74
CA SER A 342 -16.18 27.88 -11.04
C SER A 342 -16.48 26.66 -11.90
N SER A 343 -16.69 26.84 -13.21
CA SER A 343 -16.97 25.75 -14.15
C SER A 343 -15.76 25.32 -14.98
N GLU A 344 -14.66 26.07 -14.95
CA GLU A 344 -13.50 25.83 -15.80
C GLU A 344 -12.77 24.57 -15.37
N GLY A 345 -12.82 23.52 -16.20
CA GLY A 345 -12.22 22.22 -15.87
C GLY A 345 -13.21 21.21 -15.27
N SER A 346 -14.51 21.52 -15.21
CA SER A 346 -15.57 20.62 -14.73
C SER A 346 -15.64 19.27 -15.48
N LYS A 347 -15.24 19.25 -16.74
CA LYS A 347 -15.16 18.01 -17.57
C LYS A 347 -13.86 17.23 -17.39
N MET A 348 -12.90 17.76 -16.64
CA MET A 348 -11.59 17.11 -16.47
C MET A 348 -11.66 16.08 -15.35
N THR A 349 -10.96 14.95 -15.51
CA THR A 349 -10.90 13.90 -14.50
C THR A 349 -10.30 14.40 -13.19
N VAL A 350 -9.38 15.36 -13.29
CA VAL A 350 -8.73 16.03 -12.15
C VAL A 350 -9.63 17.02 -11.40
N TYR A 351 -10.86 17.28 -11.85
CA TYR A 351 -11.87 17.92 -11.01
C TYR A 351 -12.55 16.89 -10.10
N GLN A 352 -12.91 15.74 -10.66
CA GLN A 352 -13.72 14.71 -9.97
C GLN A 352 -12.89 13.91 -8.95
N LEU A 353 -11.67 13.50 -9.30
CA LEU A 353 -10.83 12.66 -8.44
C LEU A 353 -10.40 13.37 -7.13
N PRO A 354 -9.90 14.63 -7.15
CA PRO A 354 -9.68 15.39 -5.93
C PRO A 354 -10.92 15.54 -5.06
N TRP A 355 -12.09 15.81 -5.66
CA TRP A 355 -13.33 15.90 -4.90
C TRP A 355 -13.63 14.59 -4.17
N GLU A 356 -13.52 13.44 -4.85
CA GLU A 356 -13.72 12.14 -4.23
C GLU A 356 -12.74 11.88 -3.08
N PHE A 357 -11.47 12.25 -3.28
CA PHE A 357 -10.44 12.13 -2.26
C PHE A 357 -10.79 12.92 -1.01
N PHE A 358 -11.18 14.19 -1.17
CA PHE A 358 -11.55 15.04 -0.04
C PHE A 358 -12.86 14.60 0.60
N LYS A 359 -13.84 14.15 -0.19
CA LYS A 359 -15.10 13.63 0.36
C LYS A 359 -14.88 12.37 1.18
N LYS A 360 -14.02 11.46 0.73
CA LYS A 360 -13.60 10.29 1.52
C LYS A 360 -12.91 10.71 2.82
N ARG A 361 -12.04 11.71 2.80
CA ARG A 361 -11.42 12.24 4.04
C ARG A 361 -12.45 12.84 5.00
N GLU A 362 -13.37 13.65 4.49
CA GLU A 362 -14.46 14.26 5.26
C GLU A 362 -15.32 13.19 5.95
N LEU A 363 -15.72 12.14 5.21
CA LEU A 363 -16.49 11.02 5.74
C LEU A 363 -15.72 10.21 6.80
N LEU A 364 -14.40 10.22 6.76
CA LEU A 364 -13.53 9.62 7.77
C LEU A 364 -13.20 10.56 8.94
N GLY A 365 -13.74 11.78 8.96
CA GLY A 365 -13.45 12.79 9.99
C GLY A 365 -12.03 13.33 9.94
N LEU A 366 -11.34 13.20 8.80
CA LEU A 366 -9.97 13.70 8.63
C LEU A 366 -10.00 15.17 8.18
N PRO A 367 -9.19 16.05 8.81
CA PRO A 367 -9.17 17.46 8.44
C PRO A 367 -8.60 17.68 7.02
N LEU A 368 -9.04 18.80 6.41
CA LEU A 368 -8.56 19.27 5.12
C LEU A 368 -7.14 19.84 5.20
N GLU A 369 -6.78 20.48 6.30
CA GLU A 369 -5.39 20.88 6.51
C GLU A 369 -4.68 19.67 7.15
N GLY A 370 -3.60 19.21 6.52
CA GLY A 370 -2.80 18.10 7.06
C GLY A 370 -2.52 18.35 8.54
N SER A 371 -2.60 17.32 9.37
CA SER A 371 -2.49 17.45 10.83
C SER A 371 -1.16 18.10 11.21
N VAL A 372 -1.15 19.42 11.38
CA VAL A 372 -0.06 20.13 12.05
C VAL A 372 -0.23 19.86 13.54
N GLY A 373 0.15 18.65 13.97
CA GLY A 373 0.22 18.27 15.38
C GLY A 373 -1.10 17.94 16.08
N SER A 374 -2.05 17.27 15.43
CA SER A 374 -3.22 16.75 16.16
C SER A 374 -2.82 15.51 17.01
N PRO A 375 -2.98 15.54 18.35
CA PRO A 375 -2.61 14.46 19.26
C PRO A 375 -3.55 13.23 19.20
N ALA A 376 -4.45 13.18 18.22
CA ALA A 376 -5.57 12.24 18.14
C ALA A 376 -5.19 10.76 17.91
N LEU A 377 -3.89 10.41 17.93
CA LEU A 377 -3.40 9.03 17.96
C LEU A 377 -2.51 8.71 19.18
N LYS A 378 -2.50 9.55 20.23
CA LYS A 378 -1.81 9.27 21.51
C LYS A 378 -2.72 8.85 22.67
N GLU A 379 -4.04 8.82 22.51
CA GLU A 379 -4.96 8.36 23.55
C GLU A 379 -5.55 6.98 23.22
N ARG A 380 -4.76 5.92 23.46
CA ARG A 380 -5.28 4.59 23.81
C ARG A 380 -4.17 3.67 24.32
N ASP A 381 -3.51 4.08 25.40
CA ASP A 381 -2.87 3.16 26.34
C ASP A 381 -2.75 3.81 27.73
N GLY A 382 -3.90 4.12 28.32
CA GLY A 382 -3.99 4.65 29.68
C GLY A 382 -3.96 3.58 30.78
N ASN A 383 -3.59 2.33 30.48
CA ASN A 383 -3.73 1.25 31.46
C ASN A 383 -2.64 0.16 31.40
N ARG A 384 -1.37 0.55 31.53
CA ARG A 384 -0.32 -0.40 31.93
C ARG A 384 0.79 0.29 32.71
N GLY A 385 0.53 0.51 34.00
CA GLY A 385 1.50 1.13 34.90
C GLY A 385 1.08 1.15 36.37
N LYS A 386 0.42 0.10 36.87
CA LYS A 386 0.25 -0.07 38.33
C LYS A 386 1.60 -0.48 38.92
N LYS A 387 2.40 0.55 39.22
CA LYS A 387 3.64 0.48 39.99
C LYS A 387 3.34 -0.20 41.31
N ARG A 388 4.04 -1.31 41.55
CA ARG A 388 4.04 -2.05 42.82
C ARG A 388 4.39 -1.07 43.96
N ALA A 389 3.53 -1.00 44.97
CA ALA A 389 3.84 -0.32 46.22
C ALA A 389 4.86 -1.18 46.99
N SER A 390 6.11 -0.75 47.00
CA SER A 390 7.08 -1.16 48.03
C SER A 390 6.97 -0.16 49.18
N GLY A 391 6.23 -0.54 50.23
CA GLY A 391 6.12 0.21 51.47
C GLY A 391 6.12 -0.77 52.63
N GLY A 392 7.31 -1.19 53.05
CA GLY A 392 7.56 -1.93 54.28
C GLY A 392 8.48 -1.12 55.18
N GLY A 393 8.16 -1.08 56.49
CA GLY A 393 8.89 -0.38 57.55
C GLY A 393 7.97 0.57 58.31
N GLU A 394 7.23 0.05 59.30
CA GLU A 394 7.52 0.23 60.75
C GLU A 394 7.11 1.63 61.25
N GLY A 395 6.34 1.82 62.32
CA GLY A 395 5.81 0.96 63.37
C GLY A 395 5.34 1.91 64.49
N GLY A 396 4.13 1.75 65.01
CA GLY A 396 3.67 2.65 66.07
C GLY A 396 2.27 2.41 66.62
N LYS A 397 2.24 2.18 67.95
CA LYS A 397 1.09 2.08 68.89
C LYS A 397 0.42 0.69 68.95
N GLY A 398 0.27 0.05 70.11
CA GLY A 398 0.59 0.46 71.48
C GLY A 398 -0.02 -0.50 72.53
N THR A 399 0.26 -0.16 73.80
CA THR A 399 -0.39 -0.62 75.06
C THR A 399 0.12 -1.95 75.64
N GLY A 400 0.45 -2.09 76.93
CA GLY A 400 0.45 -1.19 78.09
C GLY A 400 0.87 -1.94 79.37
N LYS A 401 0.81 -1.23 80.51
CA LYS A 401 0.83 -1.72 81.92
C LYS A 401 2.18 -2.04 82.61
N ARG A 402 2.74 -0.96 83.14
CA ARG A 402 3.24 -0.73 84.52
C ARG A 402 2.84 -1.78 85.59
N THR A 403 3.81 -2.37 86.28
CA THR A 403 3.97 -2.39 87.77
C THR A 403 5.25 -3.10 88.22
N LYS A 404 6.00 -2.46 89.11
CA LYS A 404 7.08 -3.03 89.94
C LYS A 404 6.89 -2.48 91.35
N ILE A 405 6.53 -3.35 92.31
CA ILE A 405 6.83 -3.41 93.76
C ILE A 405 6.37 -4.84 94.13
N THR A 406 7.11 -5.79 94.68
CA THR A 406 8.29 -5.84 95.56
C THR A 406 9.02 -7.14 95.27
#